data_AF-A0A9D4Y9T9-F1
#
_entry.id   AF-A0A9D4Y9T9-F1
#
_cell.length_a   1.000
_cell.length_b   1.000
_cell.length_c   1.000
_cell.angle_alpha   90.00
_cell.angle_beta   90.00
_cell.angle_gamma   90.00
#
_symmetry.space_group_name_H-M   'P 1'
#
loop_
_entity.id
_entity.type
_entity.pdbx_description
1 polymer ?
#
loop_
_entity_poly.entity_id
_entity_poly.type
_entity_poly.pdbx_seq_one_letter_code
_entity_poly.pdbx_strand_id
1 'polypeptide(L)'
;DVRNHPVLIHCKRGKHRTGCVVGCFRKMQNWCLSSVFEEYQRYAGAKSRTADLTFIEMFDIINLRQCLYSIIYQYQGASKKRRLMYQGETTQKPPRLTSF
;
A
#
# COMPACT_ATOMS: atom_id res chain seq x y z
N ASP A 1 -11.47 7.27 -6.36
CA ASP A 1 -12.53 7.85 -7.21
C ASP A 1 -13.67 6.85 -7.28
N VAL A 2 -14.79 7.18 -6.65
CA VAL A 2 -15.98 6.30 -6.62
C VAL A 2 -16.51 6.00 -8.02
N ARG A 3 -16.22 6.88 -9.00
CA ARG A 3 -16.65 6.74 -10.40
C ARG A 3 -16.03 5.53 -11.09
N ASN A 4 -14.90 5.02 -10.59
CA ASN A 4 -14.27 3.84 -11.17
C ASN A 4 -14.92 2.54 -10.73
N HIS A 5 -15.77 2.56 -9.68
CA HIS A 5 -16.41 1.35 -9.17
C HIS A 5 -17.66 1.01 -9.99
N PRO A 6 -17.91 -0.29 -10.27
CA PRO A 6 -17.16 -1.47 -9.80
C PRO A 6 -15.84 -1.72 -10.57
N VAL A 7 -14.78 -2.11 -9.84
CA VAL A 7 -13.46 -2.47 -10.41
C VAL A 7 -13.17 -3.95 -10.17
N LEU A 8 -12.73 -4.66 -11.22
CA LEU A 8 -12.16 -6.00 -11.10
C LEU A 8 -10.63 -5.93 -11.14
N ILE A 9 -9.97 -6.36 -10.06
CA ILE A 9 -8.51 -6.52 -10.03
C ILE A 9 -8.17 -7.96 -10.39
N HIS A 10 -7.42 -8.17 -11.47
CA HIS A 10 -7.02 -9.52 -11.88
C HIS A 10 -5.60 -9.58 -12.46
N CYS A 11 -5.08 -10.81 -12.53
CA CYS A 11 -3.91 -11.14 -13.33
C CYS A 11 -4.22 -12.42 -14.11
N LYS A 12 -3.21 -13.17 -14.58
CA LYS A 12 -3.47 -14.41 -15.35
C LYS A 12 -4.25 -15.46 -14.54
N ARG A 13 -3.98 -15.56 -13.23
CA ARG A 13 -4.61 -16.57 -12.34
C ARG A 13 -5.24 -15.99 -11.09
N GLY A 14 -5.21 -14.68 -10.91
CA GLY A 14 -5.68 -14.02 -9.68
C GLY A 14 -4.86 -14.36 -8.42
N LYS A 15 -3.62 -14.85 -8.55
CA LYS A 15 -2.79 -15.33 -7.43
C LYS A 15 -1.74 -14.32 -6.99
N HIS A 16 -0.59 -14.30 -7.67
CA HIS A 16 0.59 -13.56 -7.21
C HIS A 16 0.41 -12.04 -7.29
N ARG A 17 0.29 -11.49 -8.50
CA ARG A 17 0.16 -10.03 -8.69
C ARG A 17 -1.11 -9.47 -8.03
N THR A 18 -2.22 -10.18 -8.20
CA THR A 18 -3.50 -9.80 -7.58
C THR A 18 -3.41 -9.88 -6.06
N GLY A 19 -2.85 -10.96 -5.52
CA GLY A 19 -2.67 -11.16 -4.09
C GLY A 19 -1.74 -10.13 -3.45
N CYS A 20 -0.66 -9.73 -4.11
CA CYS A 20 0.19 -8.63 -3.61
C CYS A 20 -0.59 -7.31 -3.52
N VAL A 21 -1.31 -6.93 -4.58
CA VAL A 21 -2.10 -5.70 -4.60
C VAL A 21 -3.19 -5.72 -3.51
N VAL A 22 -3.93 -6.83 -3.41
CA VAL A 22 -4.97 -7.01 -2.39
C VAL A 22 -4.36 -7.03 -0.99
N GLY A 23 -3.23 -7.71 -0.79
CA GLY A 23 -2.54 -7.76 0.50
C GLY A 23 -2.06 -6.38 0.98
N CYS A 24 -1.44 -5.59 0.09
CA CYS A 24 -1.09 -4.20 0.39
C CYS A 24 -2.32 -3.34 0.69
N PHE A 25 -3.43 -3.57 -0.02
CA PHE A 25 -4.70 -2.90 0.25
C PHE A 25 -5.26 -3.26 1.64
N ARG A 26 -5.21 -4.54 2.06
CA ARG A 26 -5.60 -4.95 3.42
C ARG A 26 -4.72 -4.32 4.51
N LYS A 27 -3.41 -4.24 4.26
CA LYS A 27 -2.48 -3.54 5.17
C LYS A 27 -2.86 -2.06 5.32
N MET A 28 -3.27 -1.40 4.24
CA MET A 28 -3.80 -0.02 4.29
C MET A 28 -5.14 0.07 5.04
N GLN A 29 -5.96 -0.99 5.02
CA GLN A 29 -7.19 -1.11 5.81
C GLN A 29 -6.92 -1.48 7.29
N ASN A 30 -5.67 -1.42 7.75
CA ASN A 30 -5.25 -1.75 9.13
C ASN A 30 -5.53 -3.20 9.55
N TRP A 31 -5.57 -4.15 8.61
CA TRP A 31 -5.62 -5.57 8.97
C TRP A 31 -4.29 -6.02 9.60
N CYS A 32 -4.35 -6.95 10.56
CA CYS A 32 -3.14 -7.55 11.10
C CYS A 32 -2.45 -8.43 10.05
N LEU A 33 -1.12 -8.45 10.05
CA LEU A 33 -0.33 -9.09 9.01
C LEU A 33 -0.63 -10.60 8.86
N SER A 34 -0.94 -11.28 9.96
CA SER A 34 -1.35 -12.69 9.95
C SER A 34 -2.63 -12.91 9.14
N SER A 35 -3.65 -12.07 9.31
CA SER A 35 -4.91 -12.16 8.53
C SER A 35 -4.67 -11.88 7.05
N VAL A 36 -3.78 -10.93 6.74
CA VAL A 36 -3.40 -10.63 5.34
C VAL A 36 -2.71 -11.83 4.70
N PHE A 37 -1.78 -12.48 5.41
CA PHE A 37 -1.09 -13.65 4.92
C PHE A 37 -2.02 -14.84 4.76
N GLU A 38 -2.94 -15.05 5.69
CA GLU A 38 -3.95 -16.11 5.59
C GLU A 38 -4.83 -15.92 4.34
N GLU A 39 -5.31 -14.69 4.10
CA GLU A 39 -6.09 -14.36 2.89
C GLU A 39 -5.27 -14.64 1.62
N TYR A 40 -4.04 -14.15 1.53
CA TYR A 40 -3.17 -14.39 0.38
C TYR A 40 -2.94 -15.90 0.15
N GLN A 41 -2.60 -16.65 1.20
CA GLN A 41 -2.31 -18.08 1.10
C GLN A 41 -3.55 -18.86 0.68
N ARG A 42 -4.74 -18.48 1.17
CA ARG A 42 -6.01 -19.09 0.79
C ARG A 42 -6.27 -18.98 -0.72
N TYR A 43 -6.02 -17.80 -1.32
CA TYR A 43 -6.22 -17.60 -2.76
C TYR A 43 -5.08 -18.14 -3.63
N ALA A 44 -3.83 -18.06 -3.17
CA ALA A 44 -2.69 -18.61 -3.90
C ALA A 44 -2.70 -20.16 -3.88
N GLY A 45 -3.14 -20.75 -2.77
CA GLY A 45 -3.14 -22.19 -2.49
C GLY A 45 -1.73 -22.77 -2.55
N ALA A 46 -1.60 -23.96 -3.12
CA ALA A 46 -0.31 -24.66 -3.31
C ALA A 46 0.74 -23.90 -4.16
N LYS A 47 0.40 -22.73 -4.73
CA LYS A 47 1.32 -21.86 -5.48
C LYS A 47 1.64 -20.56 -4.73
N SER A 48 1.40 -20.52 -3.42
CA SER A 48 1.87 -19.45 -2.53
C SER A 48 3.39 -19.27 -2.66
N ARG A 49 3.84 -18.02 -2.63
CA ARG A 49 5.26 -17.66 -2.72
C ARG A 49 5.66 -16.85 -1.50
N THR A 50 6.74 -17.25 -0.84
CA THR A 50 7.33 -16.47 0.25
C THR A 50 7.72 -15.07 -0.20
N ALA A 51 8.21 -14.91 -1.42
CA ALA A 51 8.54 -13.60 -1.98
C ALA A 51 7.35 -12.63 -2.01
N ASP A 52 6.13 -13.12 -2.26
CA ASP A 52 4.93 -12.29 -2.25
C ASP A 52 4.55 -11.90 -0.81
N LEU A 53 4.70 -12.80 0.15
CA LEU A 53 4.48 -12.53 1.58
C LEU A 53 5.47 -11.47 2.10
N THR A 54 6.76 -11.65 1.80
CA THR A 54 7.81 -10.68 2.14
C THR A 54 7.56 -9.34 1.47
N PHE A 55 7.09 -9.33 0.22
CA PHE A 55 6.71 -8.08 -0.45
C PHE A 55 5.59 -7.36 0.30
N ILE A 56 4.52 -8.08 0.68
CA ILE A 56 3.38 -7.50 1.42
C ILE A 56 3.84 -6.96 2.79
N GLU A 57 4.70 -7.71 3.49
CA GLU A 57 5.28 -7.31 4.78
C GLU A 57 6.08 -6.02 4.68
N MET A 58 6.99 -5.94 3.69
CA MET A 58 7.90 -4.81 3.52
C MET A 58 7.25 -3.59 2.84
N PHE A 59 6.07 -3.74 2.26
CA PHE A 59 5.41 -2.64 1.54
C PHE A 59 5.06 -1.48 2.48
N ASP A 60 5.65 -0.32 2.22
CA ASP A 60 5.38 0.91 2.97
C ASP A 60 4.08 1.57 2.50
N ILE A 61 3.07 1.55 3.38
CA ILE A 61 1.75 2.13 3.11
C ILE A 61 1.71 3.66 3.27
N ILE A 62 2.73 4.29 3.86
CA ILE A 62 2.73 5.74 4.13
C ILE A 62 2.60 6.51 2.82
N ASN A 63 3.41 6.15 1.81
CA ASN A 63 3.38 6.81 0.51
C ASN A 63 2.02 6.65 -0.19
N LEU A 64 1.38 5.49 -0.05
CA LEU A 64 0.06 5.24 -0.63
C LEU A 64 -1.02 6.08 0.06
N ARG A 65 -0.97 6.22 1.39
CA ARG A 65 -1.87 7.09 2.15
C ARG A 65 -1.73 8.54 1.73
N GLN A 66 -0.50 9.04 1.56
CA GLN A 66 -0.25 10.41 1.12
C GLN A 66 -0.84 10.68 -0.28
N CYS A 67 -0.68 9.74 -1.21
CA CYS A 67 -1.29 9.83 -2.54
C CYS A 67 -2.82 9.82 -2.44
N LEU A 68 -3.40 8.93 -1.63
CA LEU A 68 -4.85 8.83 -1.45
C LEU A 68 -5.43 10.13 -0.88
N TYR A 69 -4.83 10.70 0.17
CA TYR A 69 -5.25 11.97 0.73
C TYR A 69 -5.18 13.08 -0.31
N SER A 70 -4.07 13.18 -1.05
CA SER A 70 -3.93 14.19 -2.12
C SER A 70 -5.04 14.10 -3.16
N ILE A 71 -5.37 12.87 -3.58
CA ILE A 71 -6.47 12.61 -4.51
C ILE A 71 -7.82 13.00 -3.91
N ILE A 72 -8.12 12.59 -2.67
CA ILE A 72 -9.37 12.94 -1.98
C ILE A 72 -9.53 14.46 -1.86
N TYR A 73 -8.47 15.17 -1.45
CA TYR A 73 -8.48 16.63 -1.32
C TYR A 73 -8.70 17.34 -2.66
N GLN A 74 -8.11 16.83 -3.75
CA GLN A 74 -8.40 17.31 -5.10
C GLN A 74 -9.86 17.13 -5.49
N TYR A 75 -10.45 15.97 -5.17
CA TYR A 75 -11.85 15.67 -5.47
C TYR A 75 -12.85 16.43 -4.58
N GLN A 76 -12.48 16.78 -3.35
CA GLN A 76 -13.34 17.49 -2.39
C GLN A 76 -13.30 19.02 -2.48
N GLY A 77 -12.55 19.60 -3.42
CA GLY A 77 -12.72 21.01 -3.80
C GLY A 77 -12.14 22.07 -2.85
N ALA A 78 -11.04 21.79 -2.14
CA ALA A 78 -10.35 22.83 -1.36
C ALA A 78 -9.20 23.48 -2.18
N SER A 79 -9.52 24.62 -2.77
CA SER A 79 -8.66 25.79 -3.05
C SER A 79 -7.14 25.63 -2.94
N LYS A 80 -6.43 26.00 -4.01
CA LYS A 80 -4.98 26.29 -4.12
C LYS A 80 -4.24 26.53 -2.78
N LYS A 81 -3.84 25.48 -2.05
CA LYS A 81 -2.77 25.56 -1.05
C LYS A 81 -1.83 24.37 -1.20
N ARG A 82 -0.68 24.67 -1.84
CA ARG A 82 0.50 23.80 -1.88
C ARG A 82 0.93 23.47 -0.45
N ARG A 83 1.28 22.20 -0.23
CA ARG A 83 2.06 21.65 0.90
C ARG A 83 1.25 21.40 2.19
N LEU A 84 0.68 20.20 2.28
CA LEU A 84 0.45 19.51 3.55
C LEU A 84 1.48 18.38 3.63
N MET A 85 2.67 18.69 4.17
CA MET A 85 3.51 17.64 4.76
C MET A 85 2.88 17.31 6.11
N TYR A 86 2.51 16.05 6.32
CA TYR A 86 2.17 15.57 7.65
C TYR A 86 3.48 15.47 8.46
N GLN A 87 3.72 16.45 9.33
CA GLN A 87 4.74 16.32 10.38
C GLN A 87 4.22 15.33 11.41
N GLY A 88 4.83 14.15 11.47
CA GLY A 88 4.63 13.20 12.56
C GLY A 88 4.67 11.76 12.10
N GLU A 89 5.88 11.22 11.91
CA GLU A 89 6.29 9.85 12.26
C GLU A 89 7.76 9.64 11.81
N THR A 90 8.66 9.76 12.78
CA THR A 90 10.08 9.37 12.84
C THR A 90 10.76 8.81 11.58
N THR A 91 11.22 9.66 10.66
CA THR A 91 12.36 9.33 9.79
C THR A 91 13.66 9.62 10.54
N GLN A 92 14.32 8.58 11.05
CA GLN A 92 15.76 8.63 11.32
C GLN A 92 16.47 8.96 10.00
N LYS A 93 17.07 10.15 9.91
CA LYS A 93 17.93 10.51 8.77
C LYS A 93 19.18 9.63 8.82
N PRO A 94 19.64 9.03 7.70
CA PRO A 94 20.94 8.39 7.67
C PRO A 94 22.05 9.44 7.90
N PRO A 95 23.11 9.11 8.65
CA PRO A 95 24.20 10.06 8.91
C PRO A 95 24.86 10.46 7.61
N ARG A 96 25.05 11.77 7.41
CA ARG A 96 25.84 12.29 6.29
C ARG A 96 27.29 11.85 6.49
N LEU A 97 27.80 11.02 5.59
CA LEU A 97 29.23 10.74 5.50
C LEU A 97 29.93 12.06 5.09
N THR A 98 30.58 12.72 6.03
CA THR A 98 31.56 13.77 5.71
C THR A 98 32.83 13.07 5.28
N SER A 99 33.16 13.17 4.00
CA SER A 99 34.49 12.90 3.48
C SER A 99 35.48 13.87 4.13
N PHE A 100 36.51 13.33 4.80
CA PHE A 100 37.79 14.00 4.92
C PHE A 100 38.67 13.58 3.74
#